data_AF-A0A410M781-F1
#
_entry.id   AF-A0A410M781-F1
#
_cell.length_a   1.000
_cell.length_b   1.000
_cell.length_c   1.000
_cell.angle_alpha   90.00
_cell.angle_beta   90.00
_cell.angle_gamma   90.00
#
_symmetry.space_group_name_H-M   'P 1'
#
loop_
_entity.id
_entity.type
_entity.pdbx_description
1 polymer ?
#
loop_
_entity_poly.entity_id
_entity_poly.type
_entity_poly.pdbx_seq_one_letter_code
_entity_poly.pdbx_strand_id
1 'polypeptide(L)'
;MSHKNNPKRFALNMSAAQFTKFYIMHLLQVHQPMISEHFKSEFKKLTNNWVPAPSTLLDTLHEMSEQGLLYRKEDYKSHDKKRQKVYWYSLTDEGKEEFDVLKKRYKLLFEEQMQILKQIMNDVYR
;
A
#
# COMPACT_ATOMS: atom_id res chain seq x y z
N MET A 1 15.17 -28.34 -18.93
CA MET A 1 15.74 -28.47 -17.56
C MET A 1 15.56 -27.16 -16.82
N SER A 2 15.03 -27.26 -15.59
CA SER A 2 15.06 -26.31 -14.45
C SER A 2 15.14 -24.79 -14.70
N HIS A 3 13.98 -24.11 -14.68
CA HIS A 3 13.84 -22.74 -14.15
C HIS A 3 13.34 -22.76 -12.69
N LYS A 4 13.65 -23.82 -11.90
CA LYS A 4 13.08 -23.97 -10.55
C LYS A 4 13.55 -22.89 -9.57
N ASN A 5 14.75 -22.33 -9.78
CA ASN A 5 15.29 -21.29 -8.91
C ASN A 5 15.48 -20.00 -9.71
N ASN A 6 14.44 -19.17 -9.75
CA ASN A 6 14.58 -17.79 -10.21
C ASN A 6 14.92 -16.91 -9.00
N PRO A 7 16.17 -16.44 -8.83
CA PRO A 7 16.56 -15.61 -7.70
C PRO A 7 15.77 -14.29 -7.62
N LYS A 8 15.08 -13.85 -8.69
CA LYS A 8 14.15 -12.72 -8.62
C LYS A 8 12.90 -12.98 -7.77
N ARG A 9 12.59 -14.25 -7.45
CA ARG A 9 11.52 -14.63 -6.52
C ARG A 9 11.95 -14.56 -5.06
N PHE A 10 13.26 -14.57 -4.79
CA PHE A 10 13.83 -14.68 -3.45
C PHE A 10 13.70 -13.42 -2.59
N ALA A 11 13.64 -12.25 -3.21
CA ALA A 11 13.43 -11.03 -2.46
C ALA A 11 11.96 -10.63 -2.62
N LEU A 12 11.34 -10.25 -1.52
CA LEU A 12 10.24 -9.31 -1.49
C LEU A 12 10.76 -8.01 -2.16
N ASN A 13 10.93 -8.02 -3.48
CA ASN A 13 11.37 -6.91 -4.34
C ASN A 13 10.20 -5.93 -4.48
N MET A 14 9.56 -5.64 -3.35
CA MET A 14 8.51 -4.67 -3.21
C MET A 14 9.19 -3.41 -2.74
N SER A 15 9.19 -2.39 -3.59
CA SER A 15 9.63 -1.07 -3.19
C SER A 15 8.68 -0.51 -2.12
N ALA A 16 9.16 0.46 -1.35
CA ALA A 16 8.32 1.20 -0.40
C ALA A 16 7.05 1.76 -1.08
N ALA A 17 7.14 2.19 -2.34
CA ALA A 17 6.01 2.65 -3.13
C ALA A 17 5.01 1.54 -3.45
N GLN A 18 5.48 0.35 -3.84
CA GLN A 18 4.60 -0.80 -4.10
C GLN A 18 3.87 -1.26 -2.83
N PHE A 19 4.57 -1.28 -1.68
CA PHE A 19 3.93 -1.56 -0.40
C PHE A 19 2.90 -0.49 -0.03
N THR A 20 3.26 0.79 -0.23
CA THR A 20 2.37 1.93 0.02
C THR A 20 1.10 1.83 -0.83
N LYS A 21 1.23 1.56 -2.14
CA LYS A 21 0.11 1.33 -3.07
C LYS A 21 -0.79 0.20 -2.56
N PHE A 22 -0.20 -0.96 -2.29
CA PHE A 22 -0.95 -2.13 -1.81
C PHE A 22 -1.74 -1.82 -0.54
N TYR A 23 -1.11 -1.16 0.44
CA TYR A 23 -1.76 -0.88 1.70
C TYR A 23 -2.80 0.25 1.59
N ILE A 24 -2.61 1.25 0.73
CA ILE A 24 -3.65 2.24 0.40
C ILE A 24 -4.91 1.55 -0.14
N MET A 25 -4.75 0.61 -1.07
CA MET A 25 -5.87 -0.15 -1.63
C MET A 25 -6.58 -0.97 -0.56
N HIS A 26 -5.82 -1.62 0.33
CA HIS A 26 -6.40 -2.31 1.49
C HIS A 26 -7.24 -1.37 2.36
N LEU A 27 -6.67 -0.23 2.75
CA LEU A 27 -7.35 0.74 3.61
C LEU A 27 -8.63 1.25 2.98
N LEU A 28 -8.62 1.54 1.68
CA LEU A 28 -9.81 1.98 0.94
C LEU A 28 -10.86 0.87 0.75
N GLN A 29 -10.47 -0.40 0.78
CA GLN A 29 -11.44 -1.51 0.76
C GLN A 29 -12.18 -1.64 2.10
N VAL A 30 -11.53 -1.30 3.22
CA VAL A 30 -12.13 -1.36 4.56
C VAL A 30 -12.83 -0.06 4.94
N HIS A 31 -12.24 1.08 4.55
CA HIS A 31 -12.65 2.42 4.92
C HIS A 31 -12.62 3.32 3.69
N GLN A 32 -13.77 3.72 3.17
CA GLN A 32 -13.87 4.73 2.12
C GLN A 32 -15.04 5.68 2.38
N PRO A 33 -14.92 6.96 2.00
CA PRO A 33 -13.73 7.60 1.41
C PRO A 33 -12.69 8.01 2.47
N MET A 34 -11.44 8.24 2.05
CA MET A 34 -10.34 8.69 2.94
C MET A 34 -9.59 9.90 2.37
N ILE A 35 -9.06 10.77 3.25
CA ILE A 35 -8.11 11.83 2.90
C ILE A 35 -6.67 11.42 3.27
N SER A 36 -5.68 12.16 2.77
CA SER A 36 -4.24 11.89 2.99
C SER A 36 -3.87 11.69 4.47
N GLU A 37 -4.47 12.47 5.36
CA GLU A 37 -4.24 12.42 6.80
C GLU A 37 -4.75 11.13 7.44
N HIS A 38 -5.85 10.57 6.93
CA HIS A 38 -6.38 9.30 7.43
C HIS A 38 -5.39 8.16 7.13
N PHE A 39 -4.84 8.11 5.91
CA PHE A 39 -3.81 7.13 5.55
C PHE A 39 -2.59 7.23 6.46
N LYS A 40 -2.08 8.44 6.72
CA LYS A 40 -0.93 8.64 7.62
C LYS A 40 -1.19 8.07 9.01
N SER A 41 -2.40 8.27 9.54
CA SER A 41 -2.81 7.72 10.84
C SER A 41 -2.88 6.19 10.83
N GLU A 42 -3.43 5.60 9.77
CA GLU A 42 -3.52 4.14 9.64
C GLU A 42 -2.15 3.47 9.44
N PHE A 43 -1.24 4.05 8.65
CA PHE A 43 0.13 3.54 8.52
C PHE A 43 0.88 3.54 9.85
N LYS A 44 0.69 4.56 10.70
CA LYS A 44 1.30 4.61 12.04
C LYS A 44 0.82 3.49 12.97
N LYS A 45 -0.40 2.99 12.77
CA LYS A 45 -0.93 1.86 13.56
C LYS A 45 -0.32 0.52 13.14
N LEU A 46 0.19 0.42 11.91
CA LEU A 46 0.74 -0.83 11.38
C LEU A 46 2.08 -1.19 12.04
N THR A 47 2.97 -0.21 12.19
CA THR A 47 4.27 -0.40 12.85
C THR A 47 4.84 0.94 13.30
N ASN A 48 5.55 0.93 14.42
CA ASN A 48 6.28 2.11 14.90
C ASN A 48 7.58 2.36 14.12
N ASN A 49 8.06 1.38 13.35
CA ASN A 49 9.38 1.42 12.73
C ASN A 49 9.37 1.96 11.29
N TRP A 50 8.20 2.01 10.65
CA TRP A 50 8.11 2.40 9.24
C TRP A 50 6.76 3.04 8.91
N VAL A 51 6.81 4.21 8.27
CA VAL A 51 5.67 4.94 7.69
C VAL A 51 6.16 5.54 6.37
N PRO A 52 5.37 5.53 5.29
CA PRO A 52 5.77 6.16 4.05
C PRO A 52 6.00 7.66 4.26
N ALA A 53 7.03 8.21 3.59
CA ALA A 53 7.26 9.64 3.59
C ALA A 53 6.03 10.38 3.05
N PRO A 54 5.73 11.62 3.52
CA PRO A 54 4.58 12.37 3.03
C PRO A 54 4.55 12.55 1.51
N SER A 55 5.71 12.76 0.86
CA SER A 55 5.83 12.82 -0.60
C SER A 55 5.45 11.48 -1.23
N THR A 56 6.06 10.38 -0.79
CA THR A 56 5.76 9.04 -1.31
C THR A 56 4.28 8.68 -1.25
N LEU A 57 3.60 9.00 -0.14
CA LEU A 57 2.16 8.78 -0.01
C LEU A 57 1.37 9.62 -1.03
N LEU A 58 1.69 10.90 -1.17
CA LEU A 58 1.00 11.80 -2.09
C LEU A 58 1.26 11.43 -3.56
N ASP A 59 2.51 11.10 -3.91
CA ASP A 59 2.92 10.65 -5.23
C ASP A 59 2.19 9.35 -5.59
N THR A 60 2.09 8.40 -4.65
CA THR A 60 1.37 7.14 -4.87
C THR A 60 -0.14 7.40 -5.07
N LEU A 61 -0.76 8.25 -4.26
CA LEU A 61 -2.18 8.62 -4.42
C LEU A 61 -2.44 9.31 -5.76
N HIS A 62 -1.52 10.16 -6.21
CA HIS A 62 -1.60 10.83 -7.50
C HIS A 62 -1.48 9.84 -8.65
N GLU A 63 -0.43 9.01 -8.66
CA GLU A 63 -0.18 7.98 -9.67
C GLU A 63 -1.36 7.02 -9.77
N MET A 64 -1.89 6.53 -8.65
CA MET A 64 -3.05 5.64 -8.65
C MET A 64 -4.32 6.32 -9.17
N SER A 65 -4.47 7.62 -8.98
CA SER A 65 -5.58 8.38 -9.55
C SER A 65 -5.43 8.54 -11.08
N GLU A 66 -4.21 8.80 -11.57
CA GLU A 66 -3.91 8.89 -12.99
C GLU A 66 -4.07 7.54 -13.71
N GLN A 67 -3.73 6.44 -13.02
CA GLN A 67 -3.94 5.07 -13.50
C GLN A 67 -5.41 4.64 -13.50
N GLY A 68 -6.36 5.46 -13.02
CA GLY A 68 -7.77 5.08 -12.95
C GLY A 68 -8.14 4.15 -11.80
N LEU A 69 -7.19 3.82 -10.91
CA LEU A 69 -7.42 2.92 -9.77
C LEU A 69 -8.17 3.61 -8.62
N LEU A 70 -8.09 4.95 -8.54
CA LEU A 70 -8.75 5.76 -7.52
C LEU A 70 -9.65 6.82 -8.14
N TYR A 71 -10.86 6.95 -7.60
CA TYR A 71 -11.66 8.15 -7.77
C TYR A 71 -11.17 9.22 -6.78
N ARG A 72 -11.00 10.45 -7.26
CA ARG A 72 -10.54 11.60 -6.48
C ARG A 72 -11.58 12.72 -6.51
N LYS A 73 -12.09 13.12 -5.34
CA LYS A 73 -13.03 14.25 -5.18
C LYS A 73 -12.38 15.38 -4.39
N GLU A 74 -12.42 16.59 -4.94
CA GLU A 74 -11.98 17.81 -4.24
C GLU A 74 -13.05 18.26 -3.23
N ASP A 75 -12.60 18.68 -2.06
CA ASP A 75 -13.43 19.28 -1.01
C ASP A 75 -12.62 20.27 -0.17
N TYR A 76 -13.24 20.90 0.83
CA TYR A 76 -12.60 21.82 1.76
C TYR A 76 -12.61 21.26 3.18
N LYS A 77 -11.47 21.36 3.88
CA LYS A 77 -11.35 20.91 5.29
C LYS A 77 -12.33 21.63 6.23
N SER A 78 -12.71 22.86 5.88
CA SER A 78 -13.75 23.65 6.56
C SER A 78 -14.47 24.50 5.51
N HIS A 79 -15.79 24.37 5.45
CA HIS A 79 -16.63 25.12 4.52
C HIS A 79 -16.79 26.60 4.91
N ASP A 80 -16.53 26.96 6.18
CA ASP A 80 -16.59 28.35 6.66
C ASP A 80 -15.38 29.15 6.22
N LYS A 81 -14.19 28.55 6.28
CA LYS A 81 -12.94 29.25 5.97
C LYS A 81 -12.46 29.00 4.54
N LYS A 82 -12.95 27.97 3.83
CA LYS A 82 -12.59 27.55 2.45
C LYS A 82 -11.10 27.72 2.06
N ARG A 83 -10.20 27.65 3.03
CA ARG A 83 -8.76 27.98 2.85
C ARG A 83 -7.91 26.76 2.53
N GLN A 84 -8.34 25.57 2.95
CA GLN A 84 -7.57 24.34 2.78
C GLN A 84 -8.38 23.32 1.99
N LYS A 85 -7.94 23.08 0.74
CA LYS A 85 -8.45 22.00 -0.09
C LYS A 85 -7.98 20.65 0.47
N VAL A 86 -8.86 19.65 0.40
CA VAL A 86 -8.57 18.25 0.70
C VAL A 86 -9.08 17.40 -0.45
N TYR A 87 -8.45 16.25 -0.64
CA TYR A 87 -8.86 15.28 -1.66
C TYR A 87 -9.34 14.00 -0.95
N TRP A 88 -10.58 13.64 -1.24
CA TRP A 88 -11.18 12.38 -0.83
C TRP A 88 -10.93 11.33 -1.90
N TYR A 89 -10.43 10.17 -1.48
CA TYR A 89 -10.10 9.06 -2.35
C TYR A 89 -11.05 7.89 -2.09
N SER A 90 -11.40 7.16 -3.15
CA SER A 90 -12.18 5.92 -3.12
C SER A 90 -11.66 4.98 -4.20
N LEU A 91 -11.78 3.67 -3.99
CA LEU A 91 -11.41 2.71 -5.03
C LEU A 91 -12.42 2.76 -6.17
N THR A 92 -11.91 2.77 -7.40
CA THR A 92 -12.73 2.43 -8.57
C THR A 92 -12.95 0.92 -8.64
N ASP A 93 -13.80 0.46 -9.55
CA ASP A 93 -13.99 -0.97 -9.77
C ASP A 93 -12.72 -1.62 -10.33
N GLU A 94 -12.02 -0.95 -11.25
CA GLU A 94 -10.68 -1.35 -11.72
C GLU A 94 -9.67 -1.44 -10.57
N GLY A 95 -9.69 -0.46 -9.64
CA GLY A 95 -8.88 -0.50 -8.43
C GLY A 95 -9.18 -1.72 -7.55
N LYS A 96 -10.44 -2.12 -7.41
CA LYS A 96 -10.80 -3.31 -6.62
C LYS A 96 -10.28 -4.59 -7.29
N GLU A 97 -10.43 -4.71 -8.61
CA GLU A 97 -9.95 -5.86 -9.38
C GLU A 97 -8.42 -6.00 -9.30
N GLU A 98 -7.69 -4.90 -9.51
CA GLU A 98 -6.23 -4.86 -9.37
C GLU A 98 -5.81 -5.26 -7.95
N PHE A 99 -6.51 -4.78 -6.92
CA PHE A 99 -6.20 -5.16 -5.54
C PHE A 99 -6.39 -6.65 -5.28
N ASP A 100 -7.42 -7.28 -5.86
CA ASP A 100 -7.64 -8.72 -5.74
C ASP A 100 -6.52 -9.55 -6.40
N VAL A 101 -5.98 -9.08 -7.53
CA VAL A 101 -4.82 -9.68 -8.18
C VAL A 101 -3.57 -9.54 -7.29
N LEU A 102 -3.32 -8.33 -6.78
CA LEU A 102 -2.18 -8.07 -5.90
C LEU A 102 -2.23 -8.88 -4.61
N LYS A 103 -3.41 -9.03 -3.97
CA LYS A 103 -3.58 -9.85 -2.76
C LYS A 103 -3.13 -11.29 -2.97
N LYS A 104 -3.56 -11.92 -4.06
CA LYS A 104 -3.19 -13.31 -4.38
C LYS A 104 -1.68 -13.43 -4.60
N ARG A 105 -1.09 -12.49 -5.35
CA ARG A 105 0.34 -12.48 -5.65
C ARG A 105 1.19 -12.25 -4.40
N TYR A 106 0.84 -11.26 -3.58
CA TYR A 106 1.64 -10.86 -2.43
C TYR A 106 1.50 -11.80 -1.24
N LYS A 107 0.36 -12.48 -1.08
CA LYS A 107 0.21 -13.50 -0.03
C LYS A 107 1.30 -14.57 -0.13
N LEU A 108 1.48 -15.15 -1.32
CA LEU A 108 2.49 -16.20 -1.55
C LEU A 108 3.90 -15.70 -1.25
N LEU A 109 4.20 -14.46 -1.67
CA LEU A 109 5.50 -13.84 -1.42
C LEU A 109 5.70 -13.57 0.08
N PHE A 110 4.72 -13.02 0.79
CA PHE A 110 4.85 -12.77 2.23
C PHE A 110 5.03 -14.06 3.01
N GLU A 111 4.28 -15.11 2.70
CA GLU A 111 4.40 -16.41 3.34
C GLU A 111 5.80 -17.01 3.16
N GLU A 112 6.35 -16.99 1.93
CA GLU A 112 7.71 -17.47 1.65
C GLU A 112 8.77 -16.67 2.44
N GLN A 113 8.65 -15.35 2.47
CA GLN A 113 9.60 -14.47 3.17
C GLN A 113 9.55 -14.64 4.68
N MET A 114 8.35 -14.82 5.25
CA MET A 114 8.19 -15.13 6.67
C MET A 114 8.88 -16.46 7.05
N GLN A 115 8.78 -17.49 6.20
CA GLN A 115 9.46 -18.76 6.46
C GLN A 115 10.98 -18.62 6.41
N ILE A 116 11.51 -17.90 5.40
CA ILE A 116 12.94 -17.65 5.26
C ILE A 116 13.48 -16.88 6.48
N LEU A 117 12.82 -15.79 6.88
CA LEU A 117 13.22 -15.01 8.04
C LEU A 117 13.19 -15.85 9.32
N LYS A 118 12.14 -16.66 9.51
CA LYS A 118 12.04 -17.57 10.67
C LYS A 118 13.18 -18.58 10.71
N GLN A 119 13.55 -19.16 9.56
CA GLN A 119 14.67 -20.09 9.46
C GLN A 119 15.99 -19.41 9.83
N ILE A 120 16.26 -18.22 9.26
CA ILE A 120 17.47 -17.44 9.57
C ILE A 120 17.54 -17.09 11.06
N MET A 121 16.42 -16.67 11.65
CA MET A 121 16.36 -16.36 13.08
C MET A 121 16.73 -17.57 13.94
N ASN A 122 16.22 -18.76 13.60
CA ASN A 122 16.53 -20.00 14.29
C ASN A 122 17.98 -20.45 14.09
N ASP A 123 18.57 -20.20 12.92
CA ASP A 123 19.91 -20.69 12.60
C ASP A 123 21.02 -19.77 13.15
N VAL A 124 20.81 -18.46 13.12
CA VAL A 124 21.83 -17.45 13.48
C VAL A 124 21.76 -17.04 14.95
N TYR A 125 20.56 -16.95 15.52
CA TYR A 125 20.34 -16.39 16.86
C TYR A 125 19.88 -17.43 17.89
N ARG A 126 20.24 -18.69 17.66
CA ARG A 126 19.94 -19.81 18.58
C ARG A 126 20.77 -19.77 19.85
#